data_AF-A0A7S2W858-F1
#
_entry.id   AF-A0A7S2W858-F1
#
_cell.length_a   1.000
_cell.length_b   1.000
_cell.length_c   1.000
_cell.angle_alpha   90.00
_cell.angle_beta   90.00
_cell.angle_gamma   90.00
#
_symmetry.space_group_name_H-M   'P 1'
#
loop_
_entity.id
_entity.type
_entity.pdbx_description
1 polymer ?
#
loop_
_entity_poly.entity_id
_entity_poly.type
_entity_poly.pdbx_seq_one_letter_code
_entity_poly.pdbx_strand_id
1 'polypeptide(L)'
;FLRDQIQFLRTDIEERKQLSYQKMLQSQLQNMYMHDGESFNSDHNIVEELGTAVIDKNYGAVKNILSNSMNVDPNLEINFLGGLYMTALEFSVHKGDWKMTLLLFLNGADPSYNCFDGAIKSENTCTTRFHHAFKSGEYISGFEGLRALIGNSEDSNVMVACLWLMEFADGNIRIASSTDVVKVLDFISILFQNLENINAGKQDMIEKGIGYIMTCCRGIMARVKNEHDYTVLNDELFEIVLFSLRIIVLHFINLSFDDNHD
;
A
#
# COMPACT_ATOMS: atom_id res chain seq x y z
N PHE A 1 -22.12 -8.12 19.43
CA PHE A 1 -21.53 -6.76 19.38
C PHE A 1 -20.23 -6.72 18.59
N LEU A 2 -19.09 -7.24 19.08
CA LEU A 2 -17.81 -7.25 18.34
C LEU A 2 -17.89 -7.97 17.00
N ARG A 3 -18.51 -9.16 16.97
CA ARG A 3 -18.77 -9.92 15.73
C ARG A 3 -19.59 -9.12 14.72
N ASP A 4 -20.56 -8.34 15.19
CA ASP A 4 -21.43 -7.52 14.32
C ASP A 4 -20.67 -6.31 13.74
N GLN A 5 -19.77 -5.70 14.51
CA GLN A 5 -18.90 -4.63 14.01
C GLN A 5 -17.88 -5.12 12.98
N ILE A 6 -17.27 -6.28 13.22
CA ILE A 6 -16.35 -6.91 12.25
C ILE A 6 -17.11 -7.24 10.95
N GLN A 7 -18.31 -7.79 11.06
CA GLN A 7 -19.13 -8.11 9.88
C GLN A 7 -19.52 -6.87 9.10
N PHE A 8 -19.94 -5.79 9.77
CA PHE A 8 -20.28 -4.53 9.14
C PHE A 8 -19.11 -3.94 8.33
N LEU A 9 -17.92 -3.90 8.91
CA LEU A 9 -16.74 -3.35 8.24
C LEU A 9 -16.20 -4.25 7.13
N ARG A 10 -16.32 -5.57 7.25
CA ARG A 10 -16.04 -6.49 6.13
C ARG A 10 -16.94 -6.17 4.95
N THR A 11 -18.24 -5.94 5.18
CA THR A 11 -19.17 -5.54 4.13
C THR A 11 -18.78 -4.19 3.51
N ASP A 12 -18.47 -3.17 4.32
CA ASP A 12 -18.07 -1.84 3.82
C ASP A 12 -16.79 -1.89 2.97
N ILE A 13 -15.78 -2.68 3.37
CA ILE A 13 -14.56 -2.88 2.58
C ILE A 13 -14.89 -3.51 1.24
N GLU A 14 -15.74 -4.54 1.23
CA GLU A 14 -16.05 -5.28 0.00
C GLU A 14 -16.93 -4.47 -0.95
N GLU A 15 -17.84 -3.65 -0.41
CA GLU A 15 -18.60 -2.66 -1.19
C GLU A 15 -17.67 -1.62 -1.83
N ARG A 16 -16.65 -1.15 -1.11
CA ARG A 16 -15.65 -0.22 -1.68
C ARG A 16 -14.80 -0.87 -2.75
N LYS A 17 -14.38 -2.12 -2.56
CA LYS A 17 -13.65 -2.89 -3.59
C LYS A 17 -14.52 -3.06 -4.85
N GLN A 18 -15.78 -3.46 -4.69
CA GLN A 18 -16.71 -3.58 -5.81
C GLN A 18 -16.98 -2.25 -6.51
N LEU A 19 -17.15 -1.16 -5.75
CA LEU A 19 -17.36 0.17 -6.32
C LEU A 19 -16.13 0.65 -7.10
N SER A 20 -14.92 0.41 -6.58
CA SER A 20 -13.66 0.71 -7.27
C SER A 20 -13.56 -0.08 -8.58
N TYR A 21 -13.82 -1.39 -8.54
CA TYR A 21 -13.82 -2.24 -9.73
C TYR A 21 -14.87 -1.80 -10.77
N GLN A 22 -16.08 -1.43 -10.33
CA GLN A 22 -17.11 -0.90 -11.22
C GLN A 22 -16.69 0.43 -11.87
N LYS A 23 -16.04 1.33 -11.12
CA LYS A 23 -15.51 2.59 -11.67
C LYS A 23 -14.41 2.34 -12.69
N MET A 24 -13.50 1.40 -12.43
CA MET A 24 -12.48 0.97 -13.37
C MET A 24 -13.11 0.45 -14.67
N LEU A 25 -14.08 -0.47 -14.58
CA LEU A 25 -14.80 -0.98 -15.75
C LEU A 25 -15.56 0.11 -16.50
N GLN A 26 -16.19 1.06 -15.79
CA GLN A 26 -16.85 2.20 -16.41
C GLN A 26 -15.86 3.09 -17.15
N SER A 27 -14.70 3.38 -16.58
CA SER A 27 -13.64 4.14 -17.24
C SER A 27 -13.13 3.43 -18.49
N GLN A 28 -12.88 2.11 -18.41
CA GLN A 28 -12.49 1.30 -19.56
C GLN A 28 -13.55 1.31 -20.68
N LEU A 29 -14.83 1.19 -20.32
CA LEU A 29 -15.94 1.29 -21.28
C LEU A 29 -16.04 2.69 -21.88
N GLN A 30 -15.92 3.74 -21.07
CA GLN A 30 -15.97 5.12 -21.53
C GLN A 30 -14.82 5.42 -22.50
N ASN A 31 -13.61 4.94 -22.22
CA ASN A 31 -12.47 5.02 -23.13
C ASN A 31 -12.71 4.23 -24.43
N MET A 32 -13.42 3.11 -24.37
CA MET A 32 -13.78 2.30 -25.55
C MET A 32 -14.84 2.99 -26.42
N TYR A 33 -15.79 3.70 -25.83
CA TYR A 33 -16.88 4.39 -26.56
C TYR A 33 -16.52 5.82 -27.02
N MET A 34 -15.48 6.43 -26.49
CA MET A 34 -15.02 7.79 -26.87
C MET A 34 -14.05 7.79 -28.07
N HIS A 35 -13.91 6.68 -28.79
CA HIS A 35 -13.00 6.59 -29.95
C HIS A 35 -13.53 7.22 -31.25
N ASP A 36 -14.76 7.74 -31.27
CA ASP A 36 -15.32 8.47 -32.41
C ASP A 36 -15.56 9.94 -32.07
N GLY A 37 -14.49 10.75 -32.16
CA GLY A 37 -14.58 12.20 -32.36
C GLY A 37 -14.37 13.09 -31.12
N GLU A 38 -13.18 13.70 -31.07
CA GLU A 38 -12.88 14.96 -30.35
C GLU A 38 -12.81 14.93 -28.81
N SER A 39 -11.62 14.67 -28.25
CA SER A 39 -10.96 15.43 -27.14
C SER A 39 -9.80 14.64 -26.53
N PHE A 40 -8.69 14.48 -27.26
CA PHE A 40 -7.49 13.74 -26.79
C PHE A 40 -6.46 14.60 -26.03
N ASN A 41 -6.73 15.91 -25.85
CA ASN A 41 -5.73 16.83 -25.26
C ASN A 41 -5.81 16.98 -23.74
N SER A 42 -6.96 16.68 -23.09
CA SER A 42 -7.09 16.84 -21.64
C SER A 42 -6.42 15.70 -20.86
N ASP A 43 -6.56 14.48 -21.34
CA ASP A 43 -6.19 13.28 -20.57
C ASP A 43 -4.68 13.06 -20.60
N HIS A 44 -4.01 13.37 -21.73
CA HIS A 44 -2.56 13.25 -21.82
C HIS A 44 -1.83 14.18 -20.84
N ASN A 45 -2.39 15.37 -20.60
CA ASN A 45 -1.83 16.36 -19.67
C ASN A 45 -1.92 15.88 -18.21
N ILE A 46 -3.01 15.21 -17.83
CA ILE A 46 -3.20 14.74 -16.43
C ILE A 46 -2.25 13.57 -16.12
N VAL A 47 -1.99 12.69 -17.09
CA VAL A 47 -1.05 11.58 -16.91
C VAL A 47 0.38 12.08 -16.72
N GLU A 48 0.78 13.08 -17.51
CA GLU A 48 2.08 13.74 -17.38
C GLU A 48 2.18 14.52 -16.05
N GLU A 49 1.10 15.18 -15.63
CA GLU A 49 1.01 15.87 -14.34
C GLU A 49 1.15 14.91 -13.16
N LEU A 50 0.47 13.75 -13.20
CA LEU A 50 0.61 12.71 -12.18
C LEU A 50 2.04 12.18 -12.13
N GLY A 51 2.62 11.84 -13.29
CA GLY A 51 4.00 11.36 -13.38
C GLY A 51 5.00 12.36 -12.81
N THR A 52 4.83 13.64 -13.14
CA THR A 52 5.67 14.74 -12.62
C THR A 52 5.51 14.90 -11.12
N ALA A 53 4.28 14.91 -10.60
CA ALA A 53 4.01 15.01 -9.17
C ALA A 53 4.59 13.83 -8.37
N VAL A 54 4.58 12.62 -8.95
CA VAL A 54 5.20 11.43 -8.35
C VAL A 54 6.73 11.57 -8.32
N ILE A 55 7.36 11.99 -9.43
CA ILE A 55 8.81 12.23 -9.49
C ILE A 55 9.25 13.28 -8.46
N ASP A 56 8.51 14.37 -8.35
CA ASP A 56 8.80 15.50 -7.46
C ASP A 56 8.42 15.24 -6.00
N LYS A 57 7.86 14.06 -5.70
CA LYS A 57 7.34 13.69 -4.36
C LYS A 57 6.30 14.68 -3.84
N ASN A 58 5.49 15.25 -4.74
CA ASN A 58 4.43 16.17 -4.39
C ASN A 58 3.16 15.39 -3.99
N TYR A 59 3.15 14.88 -2.75
CA TYR A 59 2.04 14.07 -2.23
C TYR A 59 0.69 14.78 -2.28
N GLY A 60 0.67 16.12 -2.10
CA GLY A 60 -0.55 16.91 -2.18
C GLY A 60 -1.14 16.96 -3.58
N ALA A 61 -0.30 17.19 -4.59
CA ALA A 61 -0.73 17.13 -5.98
C ALA A 61 -1.23 15.74 -6.35
N VAL A 62 -0.49 14.67 -6.01
CA VAL A 62 -0.92 13.29 -6.27
C VAL A 62 -2.26 12.98 -5.60
N LYS A 63 -2.42 13.33 -4.31
CA LYS A 63 -3.69 13.15 -3.59
C LYS A 63 -4.82 13.90 -4.28
N ASN A 64 -4.61 15.15 -4.68
CA ASN A 64 -5.61 15.96 -5.36
C ASN A 64 -5.99 15.39 -6.72
N ILE A 65 -5.01 14.95 -7.52
CA ILE A 65 -5.25 14.33 -8.83
C ILE A 65 -6.08 13.06 -8.63
N LEU A 66 -5.70 12.16 -7.72
CA LEU A 66 -6.41 10.90 -7.53
C LEU A 66 -7.78 11.06 -6.85
N SER A 67 -7.95 12.06 -5.99
CA SER A 67 -9.21 12.30 -5.28
C SER A 67 -10.25 13.08 -6.10
N ASN A 68 -9.81 14.03 -6.92
CA ASN A 68 -10.71 14.94 -7.64
C ASN A 68 -10.96 14.51 -9.09
N SER A 69 -10.09 13.70 -9.68
CA SER A 69 -10.26 13.25 -11.06
C SER A 69 -11.10 11.98 -11.08
N MET A 70 -12.33 12.05 -11.57
CA MET A 70 -13.14 10.85 -11.84
C MET A 70 -12.51 9.88 -12.86
N ASN A 71 -11.39 10.26 -13.51
CA ASN A 71 -10.89 9.59 -14.72
C ASN A 71 -9.42 9.13 -14.68
N VAL A 72 -8.67 9.32 -13.58
CA VAL A 72 -7.28 8.84 -13.53
C VAL A 72 -7.25 7.47 -12.89
N ASP A 73 -6.98 6.44 -13.69
CA ASP A 73 -6.72 5.10 -13.18
C ASP A 73 -5.36 5.11 -12.44
N PRO A 74 -5.31 4.83 -11.13
CA PRO A 74 -4.06 4.76 -10.38
C PRO A 74 -3.13 3.64 -10.87
N ASN A 75 -3.66 2.70 -11.67
CA ASN A 75 -2.93 1.59 -12.30
C ASN A 75 -2.40 1.93 -13.69
N LEU A 76 -2.57 3.18 -14.14
CA LEU A 76 -2.07 3.58 -15.43
C LEU A 76 -0.54 3.42 -15.50
N GLU A 77 -0.07 2.85 -16.60
CA GLU A 77 1.34 2.80 -16.93
C GLU A 77 1.82 4.18 -17.38
N ILE A 78 2.85 4.69 -16.71
CA ILE A 78 3.43 6.02 -16.93
C ILE A 78 4.85 5.86 -17.42
N ASN A 79 5.24 6.68 -18.41
CA ASN A 79 6.61 6.77 -18.85
C ASN A 79 7.40 7.73 -17.94
N PHE A 80 8.07 7.17 -16.94
CA PHE A 80 8.96 7.93 -16.08
C PHE A 80 10.32 8.17 -16.75
N LEU A 81 10.88 9.37 -16.56
CA LEU A 81 12.27 9.72 -16.90
C LEU A 81 12.67 9.43 -18.37
N GLY A 82 11.72 9.44 -19.31
CA GLY A 82 11.99 9.33 -20.74
C GLY A 82 12.32 7.92 -21.25
N GLY A 83 11.81 6.87 -20.59
CA GLY A 83 11.87 5.51 -21.11
C GLY A 83 11.65 4.39 -20.08
N LEU A 84 11.28 4.74 -18.85
CA LEU A 84 10.99 3.77 -17.79
C LEU A 84 9.48 3.66 -17.62
N TYR A 85 8.89 2.64 -18.24
CA TYR A 85 7.45 2.38 -18.18
C TYR A 85 7.12 1.53 -16.95
N MET A 86 6.24 2.05 -16.11
CA MET A 86 5.75 1.38 -14.90
C MET A 86 4.53 2.13 -14.35
N THR A 87 3.77 1.51 -13.47
CA THR A 87 2.74 2.24 -12.71
C THR A 87 3.39 3.21 -11.73
N ALA A 88 2.63 4.20 -11.27
CA ALA A 88 3.09 5.11 -10.22
C ALA A 88 3.47 4.34 -8.93
N LEU A 89 2.76 3.24 -8.64
CA LEU A 89 3.02 2.41 -7.46
C LEU A 89 4.38 1.72 -7.58
N GLU A 90 4.64 1.07 -8.71
CA GLU A 90 5.93 0.44 -9.00
C GLU A 90 7.10 1.43 -8.93
N PHE A 91 6.93 2.63 -9.51
CA PHE A 91 7.96 3.67 -9.45
C PHE A 91 8.26 4.11 -8.02
N SER A 92 7.22 4.30 -7.21
CA SER A 92 7.36 4.70 -5.81
C SER A 92 8.09 3.64 -5.00
N VAL A 93 7.78 2.36 -5.22
CA VAL A 93 8.49 1.24 -4.58
C VAL A 93 9.96 1.19 -5.02
N HIS A 94 10.21 1.31 -6.33
CA HIS A 94 11.56 1.33 -6.88
C HIS A 94 12.43 2.47 -6.31
N LYS A 95 11.83 3.64 -6.09
CA LYS A 95 12.51 4.80 -5.47
C LYS A 95 12.61 4.72 -3.95
N GLY A 96 12.03 3.71 -3.30
CA GLY A 96 11.99 3.61 -1.84
C GLY A 96 11.05 4.64 -1.19
N ASP A 97 10.14 5.25 -1.94
CA ASP A 97 9.19 6.24 -1.43
C ASP A 97 7.97 5.58 -0.83
N TRP A 98 8.10 5.14 0.42
CA TRP A 98 7.04 4.40 1.12
C TRP A 98 5.79 5.26 1.35
N LYS A 99 5.93 6.60 1.44
CA LYS A 99 4.79 7.51 1.57
C LYS A 99 3.97 7.54 0.28
N MET A 100 4.63 7.80 -0.86
CA MET A 100 3.93 7.82 -2.14
C MET A 100 3.31 6.45 -2.45
N THR A 101 4.02 5.36 -2.11
CA THR A 101 3.52 3.99 -2.23
C THR A 101 2.20 3.78 -1.49
N LEU A 102 2.13 4.18 -0.21
CA LEU A 102 0.89 4.09 0.58
C LEU A 102 -0.22 4.98 0.03
N LEU A 103 0.11 6.20 -0.38
CA LEU A 103 -0.86 7.14 -0.96
C LEU A 103 -1.52 6.53 -2.20
N LEU A 104 -0.73 5.99 -3.12
CA LEU A 104 -1.23 5.37 -4.35
C LEU A 104 -2.09 4.15 -4.07
N PHE A 105 -1.63 3.27 -3.17
CA PHE A 105 -2.37 2.07 -2.76
C PHE A 105 -3.75 2.42 -2.16
N LEU A 106 -3.81 3.40 -1.27
CA LEU A 106 -5.09 3.86 -0.70
C LEU A 106 -6.04 4.45 -1.73
N ASN A 107 -5.50 4.99 -2.82
CA ASN A 107 -6.29 5.55 -3.91
C ASN A 107 -6.60 4.51 -5.00
N GLY A 108 -6.42 3.22 -4.72
CA GLY A 108 -6.86 2.12 -5.59
C GLY A 108 -5.79 1.59 -6.55
N ALA A 109 -4.52 1.97 -6.38
CA ALA A 109 -3.44 1.28 -7.07
C ALA A 109 -3.40 -0.18 -6.60
N ASP A 110 -3.54 -1.10 -7.54
CA ASP A 110 -3.61 -2.54 -7.36
C ASP A 110 -2.19 -3.12 -7.45
N PRO A 111 -1.65 -3.68 -6.34
CA PRO A 111 -0.35 -4.34 -6.33
C PRO A 111 -0.23 -5.52 -7.30
N SER A 112 -1.33 -6.10 -7.77
CA SER A 112 -1.34 -7.17 -8.76
C SER A 112 -1.15 -6.66 -10.19
N TYR A 113 -1.42 -5.38 -10.44
CA TYR A 113 -1.27 -4.73 -11.74
C TYR A 113 0.16 -4.21 -11.93
N ASN A 114 1.11 -5.14 -11.99
CA ASN A 114 2.50 -4.80 -12.32
C ASN A 114 2.66 -4.67 -13.83
N CYS A 115 3.14 -3.52 -14.29
CA CYS A 115 3.44 -3.24 -15.70
C CYS A 115 4.94 -3.32 -16.00
N PHE A 116 5.79 -3.34 -14.97
CA PHE A 116 7.23 -3.31 -15.16
C PHE A 116 7.74 -4.58 -15.84
N ASP A 117 8.25 -4.42 -17.06
CA ASP A 117 8.72 -5.49 -17.94
C ASP A 117 10.17 -5.94 -17.67
N GLY A 118 10.80 -5.40 -16.63
CA GLY A 118 12.20 -5.71 -16.30
C GLY A 118 13.24 -4.84 -17.01
N ALA A 119 12.85 -3.96 -17.93
CA ALA A 119 13.78 -3.15 -18.71
C ALA A 119 14.17 -1.83 -18.00
N ILE A 120 14.84 -1.91 -16.84
CA ILE A 120 15.61 -0.74 -16.36
C ILE A 120 16.83 -0.60 -17.28
N LYS A 121 16.74 0.34 -18.24
CA LYS A 121 17.90 0.82 -19.01
C LYS A 121 18.80 1.66 -18.11
N SER A 122 19.49 1.04 -17.15
CA SER A 122 20.60 1.70 -16.47
C SER A 122 21.54 0.70 -15.81
N GLU A 123 22.81 0.91 -16.11
CA GLU A 123 24.00 0.31 -15.53
C GLU A 123 23.96 0.40 -13.98
N ASN A 124 24.37 -0.68 -13.33
CA ASN A 124 24.70 -0.80 -11.91
C ASN A 124 23.57 -1.12 -10.91
N THR A 125 23.62 -2.38 -10.45
CA THR A 125 23.44 -2.84 -9.06
C THR A 125 22.03 -3.16 -8.52
N CYS A 126 21.14 -3.76 -9.29
CA CYS A 126 20.03 -4.53 -8.70
C CYS A 126 20.52 -5.94 -8.28
N THR A 127 20.15 -6.41 -7.08
CA THR A 127 20.64 -7.68 -6.52
C THR A 127 20.03 -8.90 -7.22
N THR A 128 20.76 -10.01 -7.14
CA THR A 128 20.87 -11.07 -8.15
C THR A 128 19.66 -12.00 -8.33
N ARG A 129 18.66 -12.01 -7.42
CA ARG A 129 17.56 -12.99 -7.49
C ARG A 129 16.45 -12.56 -8.45
N PHE A 130 16.04 -11.30 -8.39
CA PHE A 130 14.97 -10.76 -9.24
C PHE A 130 15.49 -10.33 -10.61
N HIS A 131 16.77 -9.97 -10.69
CA HIS A 131 17.42 -9.64 -11.95
C HIS A 131 17.39 -10.80 -12.95
N HIS A 132 17.41 -12.05 -12.47
CA HIS A 132 17.25 -13.22 -13.34
C HIS A 132 15.82 -13.33 -13.87
N ALA A 133 14.80 -13.29 -13.00
CA ALA A 133 13.40 -13.39 -13.41
C ALA A 133 12.99 -12.29 -14.40
N PHE A 134 13.39 -11.04 -14.14
CA PHE A 134 13.20 -9.94 -15.09
C PHE A 134 13.99 -10.15 -16.39
N LYS A 135 15.23 -10.66 -16.34
CA LYS A 135 16.02 -10.96 -17.55
C LYS A 135 15.52 -12.16 -18.34
N SER A 136 14.88 -13.13 -17.70
CA SER A 136 14.30 -14.30 -18.36
C SER A 136 12.91 -14.02 -18.94
N GLY A 137 12.38 -12.80 -18.75
CA GLY A 137 11.03 -12.43 -19.16
C GLY A 137 9.95 -13.15 -18.34
N GLU A 138 10.29 -13.62 -17.14
CA GLU A 138 9.30 -14.19 -16.22
C GLU A 138 8.48 -13.05 -15.62
N TYR A 139 7.16 -13.11 -15.81
CA TYR A 139 6.24 -12.16 -15.25
C TYR A 139 6.08 -12.40 -13.73
N ILE A 140 6.46 -11.41 -12.93
CA ILE A 140 6.26 -11.41 -11.47
C ILE A 140 5.20 -10.37 -11.11
N SER A 141 4.01 -10.82 -10.75
CA SER A 141 2.90 -9.95 -10.32
C SER A 141 2.82 -9.79 -8.81
N GLY A 142 1.91 -8.92 -8.38
CA GLY A 142 1.57 -8.78 -6.96
C GLY A 142 2.70 -8.14 -6.15
N PHE A 143 2.63 -8.40 -4.85
CA PHE A 143 3.64 -7.98 -3.89
C PHE A 143 5.00 -8.64 -4.10
N GLU A 144 5.07 -9.78 -4.79
CA GLU A 144 6.35 -10.37 -5.16
C GLU A 144 7.08 -9.49 -6.18
N GLY A 145 6.36 -8.99 -7.19
CA GLY A 145 6.93 -8.06 -8.17
C GLY A 145 7.31 -6.72 -7.54
N LEU A 146 6.49 -6.18 -6.64
CA LEU A 146 6.86 -4.96 -5.92
C LEU A 146 8.11 -5.15 -5.05
N ARG A 147 8.23 -6.27 -4.31
CA ARG A 147 9.45 -6.57 -3.54
C ARG A 147 10.69 -6.69 -4.42
N ALA A 148 10.51 -7.17 -5.64
CA ALA A 148 11.57 -7.30 -6.63
C ALA A 148 12.16 -5.94 -7.05
N LEU A 149 11.38 -4.86 -6.91
CA LEU A 149 11.77 -3.49 -7.25
C LEU A 149 12.54 -2.78 -6.14
N ILE A 150 12.51 -3.29 -4.90
CA ILE A 150 13.15 -2.64 -3.76
C ILE A 150 14.67 -2.55 -3.99
N GLY A 151 15.16 -1.33 -4.09
CA GLY A 151 16.60 -1.05 -4.17
C GLY A 151 17.33 -1.21 -2.84
N ASN A 152 18.66 -1.14 -2.87
CA ASN A 152 19.51 -1.16 -1.68
C ASN A 152 19.60 0.24 -1.03
N SER A 153 18.47 0.86 -0.69
CA SER A 153 18.45 2.14 0.04
C SER A 153 18.38 1.92 1.55
N GLU A 154 18.73 2.95 2.33
CA GLU A 154 18.52 2.95 3.80
C GLU A 154 17.03 2.76 4.15
N ASP A 155 16.13 3.25 3.29
CA ASP A 155 14.67 3.13 3.42
C ASP A 155 14.13 1.75 3.01
N SER A 156 14.98 0.82 2.53
CA SER A 156 14.54 -0.51 2.08
C SER A 156 13.79 -1.28 3.16
N ASN A 157 14.21 -1.19 4.43
CA ASN A 157 13.51 -1.84 5.54
C ASN A 157 12.12 -1.24 5.78
N VAL A 158 11.97 0.08 5.63
CA VAL A 158 10.69 0.78 5.77
C VAL A 158 9.77 0.43 4.60
N MET A 159 10.31 0.34 3.39
CA MET A 159 9.57 -0.11 2.21
C MET A 159 9.12 -1.56 2.34
N VAL A 160 9.97 -2.47 2.82
CA VAL A 160 9.59 -3.86 3.10
C VAL A 160 8.44 -3.90 4.11
N ALA A 161 8.57 -3.16 5.21
CA ALA A 161 7.50 -3.04 6.21
C ALA A 161 6.19 -2.53 5.59
N CYS A 162 6.28 -1.50 4.75
CA CYS A 162 5.17 -0.91 4.01
C CYS A 162 4.46 -1.94 3.12
N LEU A 163 5.20 -2.68 2.28
CA LEU A 163 4.61 -3.70 1.39
C LEU A 163 3.96 -4.84 2.18
N TRP A 164 4.56 -5.25 3.31
CA TRP A 164 3.94 -6.25 4.19
C TRP A 164 2.59 -5.76 4.76
N LEU A 165 2.50 -4.50 5.17
CA LEU A 165 1.24 -3.92 5.64
C LEU A 165 0.19 -3.82 4.53
N MET A 166 0.60 -3.41 3.33
CA MET A 166 -0.30 -3.34 2.18
C MET A 166 -0.82 -4.73 1.80
N GLU A 167 0.04 -5.74 1.76
CA GLU A 167 -0.38 -7.11 1.43
C GLU A 167 -1.30 -7.70 2.51
N PHE A 168 -1.06 -7.31 3.76
CA PHE A 168 -1.94 -7.65 4.87
C PHE A 168 -3.30 -6.94 4.79
N ALA A 169 -3.31 -5.66 4.40
CA ALA A 169 -4.51 -4.86 4.21
C ALA A 169 -5.35 -5.36 3.02
N ASP A 170 -4.69 -5.77 1.95
CA ASP A 170 -5.35 -6.34 0.76
C ASP A 170 -6.00 -7.71 1.06
N GLY A 171 -5.45 -8.43 2.04
CA GLY A 171 -5.96 -9.74 2.50
C GLY A 171 -5.20 -10.94 1.94
N ASN A 172 -4.08 -10.70 1.24
CA ASN A 172 -3.27 -11.76 0.64
C ASN A 172 -2.37 -12.47 1.65
N ILE A 173 -1.93 -11.79 2.71
CA ILE A 173 -1.21 -12.47 3.80
C ILE A 173 -2.21 -13.13 4.75
N ARG A 174 -2.12 -14.46 4.83
CA ARG A 174 -2.61 -15.21 5.99
C ARG A 174 -1.49 -15.24 7.03
N ILE A 175 -1.69 -14.54 8.13
CA ILE A 175 -0.86 -14.72 9.31
C ILE A 175 -1.22 -16.09 9.89
N ALA A 176 -0.33 -17.05 9.68
CA ALA A 176 -0.54 -18.44 10.06
C ALA A 176 0.17 -18.79 11.38
N SER A 177 1.01 -17.89 11.88
CA SER A 177 1.88 -18.14 13.03
C SER A 177 2.06 -16.92 13.92
N SER A 178 2.41 -17.17 15.18
CA SER A 178 2.85 -16.12 16.11
C SER A 178 4.11 -15.38 15.64
N THR A 179 4.97 -16.04 14.84
CA THR A 179 6.14 -15.42 14.22
C THR A 179 5.75 -14.33 13.22
N ASP A 180 4.68 -14.55 12.44
CA ASP A 180 4.21 -13.54 11.49
C ASP A 180 3.58 -12.33 12.20
N VAL A 181 2.97 -12.54 13.37
CA VAL A 181 2.50 -11.45 14.24
C VAL A 181 3.66 -10.59 14.72
N VAL A 182 4.73 -11.21 15.22
CA VAL A 182 5.92 -10.49 15.67
C VAL A 182 6.50 -9.66 14.52
N LYS A 183 6.60 -10.23 13.31
CA LYS A 183 7.05 -9.49 12.12
C LYS A 183 6.16 -8.28 11.82
N VAL A 184 4.83 -8.45 11.84
CA VAL A 184 3.90 -7.34 11.62
C VAL A 184 4.08 -6.25 12.68
N LEU A 185 4.22 -6.62 13.95
CA LEU A 185 4.47 -5.65 15.03
C LEU A 185 5.82 -4.94 14.86
N ASP A 186 6.88 -5.65 14.46
CA ASP A 186 8.18 -5.07 14.17
C ASP A 186 8.10 -4.08 12.99
N PHE A 187 7.40 -4.44 11.91
CA PHE A 187 7.17 -3.57 10.76
C PHE A 187 6.40 -2.31 11.12
N ILE A 188 5.35 -2.46 11.92
CA ILE A 188 4.57 -1.36 12.45
C ILE A 188 5.45 -0.44 13.30
N SER A 189 6.29 -1.00 14.17
CA SER A 189 7.24 -0.24 14.97
C SER A 189 8.24 0.54 14.11
N ILE A 190 8.79 -0.07 13.05
CA ILE A 190 9.71 0.59 12.11
C ILE A 190 9.04 1.78 11.43
N LEU A 191 7.81 1.61 10.96
CA LEU A 191 7.05 2.70 10.37
C LEU A 191 6.83 3.80 11.40
N PHE A 192 6.37 3.49 12.60
CA PHE A 192 6.11 4.49 13.64
C PHE A 192 7.32 5.31 14.04
N GLN A 193 8.50 4.71 14.15
CA GLN A 193 9.74 5.45 14.43
C GLN A 193 10.07 6.48 13.33
N ASN A 194 9.75 6.15 12.08
CA ASN A 194 9.93 7.10 10.97
C ASN A 194 8.87 8.21 10.95
N LEU A 195 7.76 8.01 11.65
CA LEU A 195 6.60 8.91 11.71
C LEU A 195 6.63 9.87 12.89
N GLU A 196 7.26 9.48 14.00
CA GLU A 196 7.56 10.36 15.14
C GLU A 196 8.29 11.64 14.68
N ASN A 197 8.99 11.57 13.55
CA ASN A 197 9.65 12.72 12.92
C ASN A 197 8.70 13.72 12.22
N ILE A 198 7.41 13.38 12.04
CA ILE A 198 6.51 14.10 11.12
C ILE A 198 5.47 14.96 11.84
N ASN A 199 4.88 14.51 12.96
CA ASN A 199 3.77 15.26 13.54
C ASN A 199 3.65 15.12 15.07
N ALA A 200 4.36 15.99 15.80
CA ALA A 200 4.36 16.04 17.26
C ALA A 200 2.95 16.24 17.88
N GLY A 201 2.00 16.82 17.13
CA GLY A 201 0.64 17.06 17.60
C GLY A 201 -0.26 15.82 17.61
N LYS A 202 0.02 14.83 16.75
CA LYS A 202 -0.73 13.56 16.64
C LYS A 202 -0.03 12.40 17.35
N GLN A 203 1.19 12.62 17.83
CA GLN A 203 2.07 11.65 18.46
C GLN A 203 1.44 10.98 19.69
N ASP A 204 0.84 11.75 20.62
CA ASP A 204 0.24 11.19 21.85
C ASP A 204 -0.91 10.21 21.56
N MET A 205 -1.73 10.48 20.53
CA MET A 205 -2.84 9.59 20.16
C MET A 205 -2.32 8.29 19.54
N ILE A 206 -1.29 8.40 18.71
CA ILE A 206 -0.62 7.26 18.07
C ILE A 206 0.08 6.39 19.12
N GLU A 207 0.88 6.99 20.01
CA GLU A 207 1.57 6.30 21.11
C GLU A 207 0.58 5.57 22.03
N LYS A 208 -0.57 6.17 22.33
CA LYS A 208 -1.64 5.51 23.10
C LYS A 208 -2.26 4.33 22.36
N GLY A 209 -2.50 4.47 21.05
CA GLY A 209 -2.99 3.38 20.20
C GLY A 209 -2.02 2.20 20.15
N ILE A 210 -0.73 2.48 19.95
CA ILE A 210 0.35 1.48 19.96
C ILE A 210 0.46 0.84 21.34
N GLY A 211 0.50 1.63 22.41
CA GLY A 211 0.59 1.15 23.77
C GLY A 211 -0.55 0.20 24.12
N TYR A 212 -1.77 0.51 23.63
CA TYR A 212 -2.92 -0.36 23.75
C TYR A 212 -2.74 -1.67 22.98
N ILE A 213 -2.39 -1.63 21.69
CA ILE A 213 -2.12 -2.84 20.89
C ILE A 213 -1.04 -3.71 21.54
N MET A 214 0.08 -3.11 21.94
CA MET A 214 1.20 -3.81 22.55
C MET A 214 0.82 -4.45 23.88
N THR A 215 -0.03 -3.78 24.67
CA THR A 215 -0.57 -4.33 25.91
C THR A 215 -1.48 -5.52 25.63
N CYS A 216 -2.36 -5.41 24.62
CA CYS A 216 -3.19 -6.51 24.14
C CYS A 216 -2.30 -7.70 23.70
N CYS A 217 -1.34 -7.48 22.80
CA CYS A 217 -0.43 -8.51 22.31
C CYS A 217 0.37 -9.19 23.44
N ARG A 218 0.87 -8.43 24.43
CA ARG A 218 1.55 -9.01 25.60
C ARG A 218 0.62 -9.85 26.45
N GLY A 219 -0.61 -9.40 26.68
CA GLY A 219 -1.64 -10.16 27.38
C GLY A 219 -1.97 -11.47 26.67
N ILE A 220 -2.04 -11.45 25.33
CA ILE A 220 -2.21 -12.64 24.49
C ILE A 220 -1.02 -13.58 24.66
N MET A 221 0.21 -13.09 24.44
CA MET A 221 1.43 -13.89 24.55
C MET A 221 1.61 -14.52 25.94
N ALA A 222 1.24 -13.81 27.01
CA ALA A 222 1.31 -14.33 28.38
C ALA A 222 0.29 -15.46 28.64
N ARG A 223 -0.91 -15.36 28.05
CA ARG A 223 -1.95 -16.42 28.14
C ARG A 223 -1.58 -17.65 27.30
N VAL A 224 -1.06 -17.43 26.10
CA VAL A 224 -0.57 -18.48 25.19
C VAL A 224 0.53 -19.32 25.87
N LYS A 225 1.37 -18.73 26.73
CA LYS A 225 2.40 -19.50 27.46
C LYS A 225 1.86 -20.39 28.58
N ASN A 226 0.62 -20.19 29.05
CA ASN A 226 0.12 -20.79 30.29
C ASN A 226 -0.96 -21.86 30.09
N GLU A 227 -1.62 -21.95 28.93
CA GLU A 227 -2.72 -22.91 28.70
C GLU A 227 -2.39 -23.93 27.60
N HIS A 228 -2.93 -25.14 27.72
CA HIS A 228 -2.70 -26.27 26.80
C HIS A 228 -3.77 -26.38 25.69
N ASP A 229 -4.71 -25.45 25.58
CA ASP A 229 -5.79 -25.50 24.58
C ASP A 229 -5.78 -24.23 23.71
N TYR A 230 -5.10 -24.32 22.57
CA TYR A 230 -4.52 -23.21 21.82
C TYR A 230 -5.40 -22.66 20.68
N THR A 231 -6.50 -23.30 20.33
CA THR A 231 -7.08 -23.12 18.98
C THR A 231 -8.14 -22.03 18.92
N VAL A 232 -9.09 -21.99 19.85
CA VAL A 232 -10.29 -21.14 19.70
C VAL A 232 -10.09 -19.70 20.21
N LEU A 233 -9.36 -19.51 21.31
CA LEU A 233 -9.13 -18.17 21.88
C LEU A 233 -8.12 -17.36 21.07
N ASN A 234 -7.26 -18.04 20.30
CA ASN A 234 -6.34 -17.37 19.41
C ASN A 234 -7.11 -16.73 18.26
N ASP A 235 -7.96 -17.45 17.53
CA ASP A 235 -8.56 -16.94 16.29
C ASP A 235 -9.42 -15.66 16.48
N GLU A 236 -10.29 -15.57 17.49
CA GLU A 236 -11.12 -14.37 17.67
C GLU A 236 -10.32 -13.15 18.14
N LEU A 237 -9.38 -13.37 19.07
CA LEU A 237 -8.56 -12.30 19.63
C LEU A 237 -7.51 -11.84 18.62
N PHE A 238 -7.03 -12.77 17.81
CA PHE A 238 -6.19 -12.58 16.65
C PHE A 238 -6.90 -11.71 15.61
N GLU A 239 -8.13 -12.06 15.22
CA GLU A 239 -8.95 -11.24 14.33
C GLU A 239 -9.18 -9.83 14.87
N ILE A 240 -9.38 -9.66 16.19
CA ILE A 240 -9.54 -8.33 16.81
C ILE A 240 -8.26 -7.50 16.73
N VAL A 241 -7.09 -8.11 16.98
CA VAL A 241 -5.79 -7.43 16.83
C VAL A 241 -5.56 -7.06 15.38
N LEU A 242 -5.76 -7.99 14.45
CA LEU A 242 -5.66 -7.75 13.01
C LEU A 242 -6.57 -6.63 12.54
N PHE A 243 -7.81 -6.64 13.02
CA PHE A 243 -8.79 -5.64 12.69
C PHE A 243 -8.41 -4.26 13.25
N SER A 244 -7.92 -4.22 14.49
CA SER A 244 -7.42 -3.00 15.12
C SER A 244 -6.19 -2.48 14.39
N LEU A 245 -5.30 -3.36 13.93
CA LEU A 245 -4.18 -3.02 13.07
C LEU A 245 -4.64 -2.48 11.72
N ARG A 246 -5.65 -3.06 11.07
CA ARG A 246 -6.23 -2.53 9.83
C ARG A 246 -6.81 -1.14 10.01
N ILE A 247 -7.59 -0.92 11.07
CA ILE A 247 -8.14 0.39 11.37
C ILE A 247 -7.01 1.38 11.62
N ILE A 248 -6.03 1.01 12.43
CA ILE A 248 -4.91 1.88 12.76
C ILE A 248 -4.12 2.19 11.52
N VAL A 249 -3.76 1.20 10.70
CA VAL A 249 -3.06 1.41 9.41
C VAL A 249 -3.88 2.32 8.49
N LEU A 250 -5.17 2.08 8.28
CA LEU A 250 -6.01 2.92 7.42
C LEU A 250 -6.12 4.36 7.95
N HIS A 251 -6.35 4.53 9.25
CA HIS A 251 -6.47 5.84 9.87
C HIS A 251 -5.12 6.56 9.89
N PHE A 252 -4.05 5.83 10.14
CA PHE A 252 -2.67 6.27 10.17
C PHE A 252 -2.21 6.76 8.79
N ILE A 253 -2.49 5.98 7.74
CA ILE A 253 -2.17 6.37 6.38
C ILE A 253 -2.96 7.61 5.99
N ASN A 254 -4.26 7.70 6.31
CA ASN A 254 -5.06 8.92 6.03
C ASN A 254 -4.50 10.17 6.72
N LEU A 255 -4.12 10.05 8.00
CA LEU A 255 -3.58 11.17 8.78
C LEU A 255 -2.24 11.70 8.27
N SER A 256 -1.45 10.86 7.58
CA SER A 256 -0.13 11.22 7.04
C SER A 256 -0.20 12.15 5.83
N PHE A 257 -1.38 12.34 5.23
CA PHE A 257 -1.57 13.14 4.02
C PHE A 257 -2.53 14.32 4.19
N ASP A 258 -2.96 14.63 5.41
CA ASP A 258 -3.88 15.75 5.70
C ASP A 258 -3.16 17.06 6.05
N ASP A 259 -1.83 17.08 6.14
CA ASP A 259 -1.07 18.25 6.61
C ASP A 259 -0.78 19.30 5.50
N ASN A 260 -1.56 19.37 4.40
CA ASN A 260 -1.43 20.43 3.38
C ASN A 260 -2.14 21.74 3.77
N HIS A 261 -1.86 22.21 4.98
CA HIS A 261 -2.11 23.60 5.39
C HIS A 261 -0.79 24.22 5.83
N ASP A 262 0.17 24.31 4.92
CA ASP A 262 1.30 25.24 4.96
C ASP A 262 1.67 25.67 3.53
#